data_AF-A0A101CQD1-F1
#
_entry.id   AF-A0A101CQD1-F1
#
_cell.length_a   1.000
_cell.length_b   1.000
_cell.length_c   1.000
_cell.angle_alpha   90.00
_cell.angle_beta   90.00
_cell.angle_gamma   90.00
#
_symmetry.space_group_name_H-M   'P 1'
#
loop_
_entity.id
_entity.type
_entity.pdbx_description
1 polymer ?
#
loop_
_entity_poly.entity_id
_entity_poly.type
_entity_poly.pdbx_seq_one_letter_code
_entity_poly.pdbx_strand_id
1 'polypeptide(L)'
;MKNLKKHAFLVLALFVFIPSVCISQTSASIPMPTQQNTIIVNKIIEATNYKTYFVDYCLTKINEKSFKEKWNEQKTKEITESINFKNFRDAVYNMFAFYNEVDLETLLKAYEKDPAYQTTNVMTTNKVLLNNLDIYARDIVTGKYLSK
;
A
#
# COMPACT_ATOMS: atom_id res chain seq x y z
N MET A 1 -16.57 20.27 55.55
CA MET A 1 -15.80 19.70 54.42
C MET A 1 -15.49 18.20 54.58
N LYS A 2 -16.43 17.35 55.03
CA LYS A 2 -16.19 15.89 55.21
C LYS A 2 -16.75 15.01 54.07
N ASN A 3 -17.72 15.51 53.31
CA ASN A 3 -18.40 14.72 52.26
C ASN A 3 -17.77 14.85 50.86
N LEU A 4 -17.02 15.92 50.59
CA LEU A 4 -16.35 16.12 49.30
C LEU A 4 -15.25 15.07 49.03
N LYS A 5 -14.53 14.65 50.09
CA LYS A 5 -13.46 13.65 49.99
C LYS A 5 -13.97 12.26 49.61
N LYS A 6 -15.19 11.90 50.03
CA LYS A 6 -15.79 10.59 49.73
C LYS A 6 -16.20 10.49 48.27
N HIS A 7 -16.72 11.58 47.70
CA HIS A 7 -17.10 11.62 46.27
C HIS A 7 -15.88 11.70 45.35
N ALA A 8 -14.84 12.43 45.75
CA ALA A 8 -13.57 12.45 45.00
C ALA A 8 -12.93 11.05 44.90
N PHE A 9 -12.98 10.26 45.98
CA PHE A 9 -12.47 8.89 45.98
C PHE A 9 -13.31 7.94 45.10
N LEU A 10 -14.63 8.14 45.08
CA LEU A 10 -15.57 7.34 44.28
C LEU A 10 -15.43 7.62 42.78
N VAL A 11 -15.17 8.88 42.40
CA VAL A 11 -14.89 9.27 41.01
C VAL A 11 -13.53 8.74 40.55
N LEU A 12 -12.50 8.77 41.41
CA LEU A 12 -11.17 8.26 41.08
C LEU A 12 -11.18 6.74 40.85
N ALA A 13 -11.97 5.99 41.63
CA ALA A 13 -12.09 4.54 41.48
C ALA A 13 -12.80 4.12 40.18
N LEU A 14 -13.70 4.95 39.65
CA LEU A 14 -14.46 4.67 38.43
C LEU A 14 -13.61 4.78 37.15
N PHE A 15 -12.54 5.58 37.15
CA PHE A 15 -11.63 5.69 36.00
C PHE A 15 -10.64 4.53 35.85
N VAL A 16 -10.45 3.72 36.89
CA VAL A 16 -9.52 2.57 36.86
C VAL A 16 -10.15 1.32 36.22
N PHE A 17 -11.48 1.33 36.01
CA PHE A 17 -12.24 0.22 35.43
C PHE A 17 -12.79 0.53 34.04
N ILE A 18 -12.05 1.27 33.21
CA ILE A 18 -12.28 1.22 31.76
C ILE A 18 -11.54 -0.03 31.27
N PRO A 19 -12.21 -1.17 31.02
CA PRO A 19 -11.55 -2.27 30.35
C PRO A 19 -11.09 -1.73 28.99
N SER A 20 -9.78 -1.61 28.82
CA SER A 20 -9.14 -1.36 27.54
C SER A 20 -9.32 -2.61 26.70
N VAL A 21 -10.54 -2.86 26.24
CA VAL A 21 -10.83 -3.87 25.22
C VAL A 21 -10.29 -3.31 23.91
N CYS A 22 -8.97 -3.39 23.75
CA CYS A 22 -8.36 -3.31 22.44
C CYS A 22 -8.83 -4.56 21.70
N ILE A 23 -9.95 -4.44 20.98
CA ILE A 23 -10.28 -5.38 19.92
C ILE A 23 -9.19 -5.17 18.88
N SER A 24 -8.06 -5.84 19.06
CA SER A 24 -7.08 -5.99 18.00
C SER A 24 -7.84 -6.65 16.85
N GLN A 25 -8.06 -5.91 15.77
CA GLN A 25 -8.61 -6.49 14.57
C GLN A 25 -7.62 -7.57 14.15
N THR A 26 -7.97 -8.84 14.35
CA THR A 26 -7.28 -9.93 13.70
C THR A 26 -7.43 -9.66 12.21
N SER A 27 -6.35 -9.23 11.56
CA SER A 27 -6.35 -8.98 10.13
C SER A 27 -6.81 -10.27 9.46
N ALA A 28 -8.03 -10.29 8.96
CA ALA A 28 -8.48 -11.38 8.11
C ALA A 28 -7.47 -11.47 6.97
N SER A 29 -6.78 -12.60 6.85
CA SER A 29 -5.85 -12.83 5.76
C SER A 29 -6.64 -12.68 4.46
N ILE A 30 -6.28 -11.69 3.64
CA ILE A 30 -6.89 -11.52 2.33
C ILE A 30 -6.48 -12.75 1.51
N PRO A 31 -7.44 -13.52 0.97
CA PRO A 31 -7.11 -14.71 0.19
C PRO A 31 -6.32 -14.28 -1.05
N MET A 32 -5.18 -14.94 -1.27
CA MET A 32 -4.42 -14.75 -2.49
C MET A 32 -5.25 -15.22 -3.69
N PRO A 33 -5.11 -14.57 -4.87
CA PRO A 33 -5.78 -15.03 -6.08
C PRO A 33 -5.42 -16.48 -6.40
N THR A 34 -6.37 -17.20 -7.01
CA THR A 34 -6.11 -18.53 -7.59
C THR A 34 -4.95 -18.46 -8.60
N GLN A 35 -4.37 -19.61 -8.96
CA GLN A 35 -3.30 -19.63 -9.96
C GLN A 35 -3.75 -19.00 -11.29
N GLN A 36 -4.97 -19.32 -11.73
CA GLN A 36 -5.56 -18.76 -12.95
C GLN A 36 -5.78 -17.24 -12.83
N ASN A 37 -6.35 -16.76 -11.71
CA ASN A 37 -6.51 -15.33 -11.47
C ASN A 37 -5.16 -14.60 -11.41
N THR A 38 -4.12 -15.24 -10.85
CA THR A 38 -2.76 -14.69 -10.82
C THR A 38 -2.20 -14.47 -12.23
N ILE A 39 -2.43 -15.42 -13.13
CA ILE A 39 -2.01 -15.31 -14.54
C ILE A 39 -2.72 -14.12 -15.21
N ILE A 40 -4.03 -13.98 -15.03
CA ILE A 40 -4.80 -12.89 -15.64
C ILE A 40 -4.38 -11.54 -15.05
N VAL A 41 -4.20 -11.44 -13.73
CA VAL A 41 -3.73 -10.21 -13.08
C VAL A 41 -2.33 -9.82 -13.57
N ASN A 42 -1.43 -10.77 -13.81
CA ASN A 42 -0.12 -10.47 -14.41
C ASN A 42 -0.26 -9.85 -15.81
N LYS A 43 -1.16 -10.38 -16.65
CA LYS A 43 -1.46 -9.79 -17.97
C LYS A 43 -2.06 -8.38 -17.84
N ILE A 44 -2.92 -8.14 -16.86
CA ILE A 44 -3.47 -6.80 -16.59
C ILE A 44 -2.36 -5.83 -16.19
N ILE A 45 -1.42 -6.24 -15.32
CA ILE A 45 -0.26 -5.43 -14.93
C ILE A 45 0.59 -5.05 -16.15
N GLU A 46 0.77 -5.98 -17.09
CA GLU A 46 1.51 -5.75 -18.33
C GLU A 46 0.75 -4.83 -19.29
N ALA A 47 -0.52 -5.13 -19.58
CA ALA A 47 -1.36 -4.35 -20.50
C ALA A 47 -1.54 -2.90 -20.06
N THR A 48 -1.46 -2.63 -18.75
CA THR A 48 -1.59 -1.28 -18.18
C THR A 48 -0.26 -0.57 -17.96
N ASN A 49 0.87 -1.20 -18.28
CA ASN A 49 2.21 -0.68 -17.97
C ASN A 49 2.39 -0.27 -16.50
N TYR A 50 1.69 -0.97 -15.57
CA TYR A 50 1.64 -0.54 -14.18
C TYR A 50 3.00 -0.61 -13.48
N LYS A 51 3.90 -1.51 -13.90
CA LYS A 51 5.28 -1.55 -13.40
C LYS A 51 6.04 -0.26 -13.72
N THR A 52 5.82 0.33 -14.89
CA THR A 52 6.43 1.62 -15.28
C THR A 52 5.90 2.73 -14.37
N TYR A 53 4.57 2.83 -14.24
CA TYR A 53 3.94 3.78 -13.32
C TYR A 53 4.47 3.64 -11.88
N PHE A 54 4.61 2.41 -11.39
CA PHE A 54 5.15 2.12 -10.06
C PHE A 54 6.58 2.65 -9.89
N VAL A 55 7.46 2.40 -10.86
CA VAL A 55 8.85 2.89 -10.85
C VAL A 55 8.87 4.41 -10.89
N ASP A 56 8.13 5.03 -11.82
CA ASP A 56 8.09 6.49 -11.98
C ASP A 56 7.59 7.21 -10.73
N TYR A 57 6.57 6.65 -10.07
CA TYR A 57 6.07 7.16 -8.80
C TYR A 57 7.17 7.12 -7.72
N CYS A 58 7.87 5.99 -7.58
CA CYS A 58 8.96 5.86 -6.62
C CYS A 58 10.11 6.83 -6.92
N LEU A 59 10.51 6.94 -8.19
CA LEU A 59 11.56 7.87 -8.64
C LEU A 59 11.18 9.33 -8.33
N THR A 60 9.92 9.71 -8.52
CA THR A 60 9.43 11.05 -8.16
C THR A 60 9.66 11.34 -6.67
N LYS A 61 9.33 10.39 -5.79
CA LYS A 61 9.53 10.54 -4.34
C LYS A 61 11.00 10.54 -3.92
N ILE A 62 11.83 9.74 -4.58
CA ILE A 62 13.28 9.77 -4.38
C ILE A 62 13.84 11.13 -4.79
N ASN A 63 13.47 11.66 -5.95
CA ASN A 63 13.96 12.94 -6.46
C ASN A 63 13.52 14.12 -5.57
N GLU A 64 12.27 14.12 -5.10
CA GLU A 64 11.78 15.11 -4.14
C GLU A 64 12.64 15.14 -2.87
N LYS A 65 12.94 13.95 -2.30
CA LYS A 65 13.72 13.85 -1.06
C LYS A 65 15.20 14.10 -1.26
N SER A 66 15.79 13.56 -2.32
CA SER A 66 17.22 13.72 -2.62
C SER A 66 17.56 15.18 -2.83
N PHE A 67 16.69 15.94 -3.51
CA PHE A 67 16.82 17.39 -3.66
C PHE A 67 16.71 18.12 -2.31
N LYS A 68 15.68 17.82 -1.53
CA LYS A 68 15.43 18.46 -0.23
C LYS A 68 16.56 18.23 0.78
N GLU A 69 17.12 17.02 0.81
CA GLU A 69 18.16 16.61 1.75
C GLU A 69 19.59 16.68 1.16
N LYS A 70 19.74 17.15 -0.08
CA LYS A 70 21.02 17.29 -0.78
C LYS A 70 21.84 16.00 -0.76
N TRP A 71 21.22 14.88 -1.14
CA TRP A 71 21.91 13.59 -1.23
C TRP A 71 23.03 13.66 -2.28
N ASN A 72 24.11 12.92 -2.03
CA ASN A 72 25.13 12.71 -3.05
C ASN A 72 24.66 11.69 -4.09
N GLU A 73 25.39 11.58 -5.20
CA GLU A 73 25.06 10.67 -6.30
C GLU A 73 25.02 9.20 -5.83
N GLN A 74 25.96 8.80 -4.98
CA GLN A 74 26.04 7.43 -4.46
C GLN A 74 24.78 7.03 -3.69
N LYS A 75 24.36 7.84 -2.71
CA LYS A 75 23.14 7.59 -1.93
C LYS A 75 21.90 7.58 -2.81
N THR A 76 21.82 8.51 -3.76
CA THR A 76 20.69 8.58 -4.70
C THR A 76 20.60 7.33 -5.56
N LYS A 77 21.75 6.84 -6.05
CA LYS A 77 21.85 5.60 -6.83
C LYS A 77 21.46 4.38 -5.99
N GLU A 78 22.01 4.20 -4.80
CA GLU A 78 21.70 3.08 -3.90
C GLU A 78 20.19 3.01 -3.58
N ILE A 79 19.58 4.15 -3.23
CA ILE A 79 18.15 4.20 -2.94
C ILE A 79 17.32 3.90 -4.20
N THR A 80 17.72 4.40 -5.37
CA THR A 80 17.04 4.11 -6.64
C THR A 80 17.10 2.62 -6.99
N GLU A 81 18.25 1.99 -6.81
CA GLU A 81 18.45 0.56 -7.08
C GLU A 81 17.67 -0.34 -6.10
N SER A 82 17.22 0.20 -4.96
CA SER A 82 16.39 -0.53 -4.00
C SER A 82 14.92 -0.69 -4.43
N ILE A 83 14.47 0.01 -5.50
CA ILE A 83 13.12 -0.14 -6.05
C ILE A 83 12.94 -1.57 -6.57
N ASN A 84 11.96 -2.29 -6.02
CA ASN A 84 11.66 -3.66 -6.43
C ASN A 84 10.17 -3.96 -6.33
N PHE A 85 9.53 -4.12 -7.50
CA PHE A 85 8.10 -4.41 -7.60
C PHE A 85 7.69 -5.67 -6.84
N LYS A 86 8.57 -6.67 -6.68
CA LYS A 86 8.26 -7.89 -5.91
C LYS A 86 7.84 -7.59 -4.47
N ASN A 87 8.40 -6.54 -3.87
CA ASN A 87 8.08 -6.12 -2.50
C ASN A 87 6.73 -5.41 -2.37
N PHE A 88 6.12 -5.01 -3.50
CA PHE A 88 4.84 -4.31 -3.57
C PHE A 88 3.72 -5.15 -4.21
N ARG A 89 4.09 -6.17 -4.98
CA ARG A 89 3.19 -6.98 -5.80
C ARG A 89 1.97 -7.53 -5.06
N ASP A 90 2.14 -7.91 -3.80
CA ASP A 90 1.03 -8.47 -3.01
C ASP A 90 -0.07 -7.43 -2.77
N ALA A 91 0.25 -6.14 -2.68
CA ALA A 91 -0.75 -5.07 -2.60
C ALA A 91 -1.60 -5.01 -3.88
N VAL A 92 -0.98 -5.23 -5.05
CA VAL A 92 -1.68 -5.30 -6.33
C VAL A 92 -2.58 -6.53 -6.39
N TYR A 93 -2.09 -7.70 -5.98
CA TYR A 93 -2.89 -8.91 -5.95
C TYR A 93 -4.07 -8.81 -4.98
N ASN A 94 -3.88 -8.19 -3.81
CA ASN A 94 -4.93 -7.96 -2.84
C ASN A 94 -6.07 -7.07 -3.35
N MET A 95 -5.77 -6.11 -4.25
CA MET A 95 -6.81 -5.30 -4.89
C MET A 95 -7.78 -6.16 -5.71
N PHE A 96 -7.31 -7.27 -6.28
CA PHE A 96 -8.09 -8.17 -7.11
C PHE A 96 -8.65 -9.39 -6.35
N ALA A 97 -8.49 -9.46 -5.02
CA ALA A 97 -8.83 -10.64 -4.22
C ALA A 97 -10.31 -11.06 -4.30
N PHE A 98 -11.20 -10.13 -4.64
CA PHE A 98 -12.64 -10.37 -4.75
C PHE A 98 -13.15 -10.46 -6.19
N TYR A 99 -12.25 -10.38 -7.18
CA TYR A 99 -12.63 -10.53 -8.59
C TYR A 99 -12.70 -12.01 -8.92
N ASN A 100 -13.79 -12.42 -9.57
CA ASN A 100 -13.84 -13.74 -10.18
C ASN A 100 -13.08 -13.74 -11.53
N GLU A 101 -12.87 -14.92 -12.11
CA GLU A 101 -12.13 -15.06 -13.37
C GLU A 101 -12.76 -14.27 -14.53
N VAL A 102 -14.10 -14.29 -14.64
CA VAL A 102 -14.86 -13.58 -15.70
C VAL A 102 -14.68 -12.07 -15.59
N ASP A 103 -14.69 -11.53 -14.37
CA ASP A 103 -14.47 -10.10 -14.12
C ASP A 103 -13.04 -9.69 -14.54
N LEU A 104 -12.04 -10.52 -14.21
CA LEU A 104 -10.65 -10.27 -14.58
C LEU A 104 -10.44 -10.35 -16.09
N GLU A 105 -11.01 -11.34 -16.77
CA GLU A 105 -10.93 -11.44 -18.23
C GLU A 105 -11.61 -10.27 -18.93
N THR A 106 -12.77 -9.84 -18.42
CA THR A 106 -13.50 -8.68 -18.95
C THR A 106 -12.66 -7.42 -18.82
N LEU A 107 -12.03 -7.22 -17.66
CA LEU A 107 -11.13 -6.10 -17.42
C LEU A 107 -9.90 -6.15 -18.34
N LEU A 108 -9.27 -7.33 -18.50
CA LEU A 108 -8.13 -7.50 -19.40
C LEU A 108 -8.49 -7.13 -20.85
N LYS A 109 -9.62 -7.66 -21.35
CA LYS A 109 -10.11 -7.36 -22.71
C LYS A 109 -10.38 -5.86 -22.90
N ALA A 110 -10.84 -5.15 -21.87
CA ALA A 110 -11.03 -3.70 -21.94
C ALA A 110 -9.69 -2.97 -22.15
N TYR A 111 -8.64 -3.35 -21.41
CA TYR A 111 -7.30 -2.76 -21.57
C TYR A 111 -6.62 -3.09 -22.91
N GLU A 112 -6.87 -4.28 -23.46
CA GLU A 112 -6.33 -4.70 -24.75
C GLU A 112 -7.03 -4.00 -25.93
N LYS A 113 -8.33 -3.71 -25.80
CA LYS A 113 -9.14 -3.13 -26.87
C LYS A 113 -9.01 -1.62 -26.96
N ASP A 114 -8.87 -0.93 -25.85
CA ASP A 114 -8.87 0.53 -25.80
C ASP A 114 -7.64 1.08 -25.06
N PRO A 115 -6.66 1.66 -25.78
CA PRO A 115 -5.50 2.33 -25.18
C PRO A 115 -5.89 3.48 -24.24
N ALA A 116 -7.04 4.14 -24.44
CA ALA A 116 -7.52 5.17 -23.51
C ALA A 116 -7.94 4.57 -22.16
N TYR A 117 -8.30 3.29 -22.11
CA TYR A 117 -8.53 2.59 -20.85
C TYR A 117 -7.22 2.36 -20.09
N GLN A 118 -6.08 2.26 -20.79
CA GLN A 118 -4.76 2.16 -20.14
C GLN A 118 -4.41 3.42 -19.34
N THR A 119 -4.89 4.60 -19.76
CA THR A 119 -4.68 5.86 -19.01
C THR A 119 -5.65 6.01 -17.83
N THR A 120 -6.79 5.31 -17.85
CA THR A 120 -7.78 5.23 -16.76
C THR A 120 -7.63 3.92 -15.97
N ASN A 121 -6.39 3.56 -15.66
CA ASN A 121 -6.05 2.32 -14.99
C ASN A 121 -6.71 2.23 -13.61
N VAL A 122 -7.49 1.17 -13.37
CA VAL A 122 -8.15 0.95 -12.07
C VAL A 122 -7.14 0.91 -10.91
N MET A 123 -5.91 0.45 -11.16
CA MET A 123 -4.86 0.39 -10.15
C MET A 123 -4.34 1.78 -9.75
N THR A 124 -4.37 2.77 -10.66
CA THR A 124 -3.94 4.14 -10.35
C THR A 124 -5.05 4.99 -9.75
N THR A 125 -6.29 4.51 -9.74
CA THR A 125 -7.45 5.18 -9.13
C THR A 125 -7.90 4.51 -7.82
N ASN A 126 -7.38 3.33 -7.49
CA ASN A 126 -7.69 2.63 -6.25
C ASN A 126 -6.97 3.28 -5.06
N LYS A 127 -7.74 3.88 -4.15
CA LYS A 127 -7.21 4.60 -2.97
C LYS A 127 -6.38 3.71 -2.03
N VAL A 128 -6.77 2.45 -1.85
CA VAL A 128 -6.05 1.52 -0.96
C VAL A 128 -4.69 1.18 -1.56
N LEU A 129 -4.65 0.87 -2.85
CA LEU A 129 -3.42 0.58 -3.56
C LEU A 129 -2.50 1.80 -3.64
N LEU A 130 -3.04 2.99 -3.89
CA LEU A 130 -2.29 4.26 -3.85
C LEU A 130 -1.69 4.53 -2.47
N ASN A 131 -2.43 4.28 -1.38
CA ASN A 131 -1.90 4.44 -0.03
C ASN A 131 -0.77 3.44 0.25
N ASN A 132 -0.91 2.18 -0.19
CA ASN A 132 0.17 1.20 -0.07
C ASN A 132 1.40 1.63 -0.87
N LEU A 133 1.22 2.20 -2.06
CA LEU A 133 2.32 2.70 -2.89
C LEU A 133 3.02 3.88 -2.22
N ASP A 134 2.26 4.79 -1.60
CA ASP A 134 2.83 5.91 -0.84
C ASP A 134 3.63 5.44 0.39
N ILE A 135 3.12 4.45 1.13
CA ILE A 135 3.86 3.82 2.23
C ILE A 135 5.16 3.19 1.71
N TYR A 136 5.08 2.41 0.63
CA TYR A 136 6.24 1.76 0.03
C TYR A 136 7.29 2.78 -0.44
N ALA A 137 6.87 3.84 -1.13
CA ALA A 137 7.76 4.89 -1.58
C ALA A 137 8.41 5.64 -0.39
N ARG A 138 7.67 5.89 0.70
CA ARG A 138 8.24 6.42 1.94
C ARG A 138 9.30 5.50 2.51
N ASP A 139 9.02 4.21 2.58
CA ASP A 139 9.95 3.20 3.08
C ASP A 139 11.25 3.17 2.24
N ILE A 140 11.14 3.18 0.91
CA ILE A 140 12.27 3.31 -0.03
C ILE A 140 13.14 4.52 0.32
N VAL A 141 12.55 5.71 0.41
CA VAL A 141 13.32 6.94 0.64
C VAL A 141 13.89 7.06 2.06
N THR A 142 13.49 6.17 2.98
CA THR A 142 14.13 6.01 4.30
C THR A 142 15.23 4.95 4.32
N GLY A 143 15.47 4.27 3.19
CA GLY A 143 16.49 3.22 3.07
C GLY A 143 16.08 1.87 3.65
N LYS A 144 14.79 1.63 3.91
CA LYS A 144 14.30 0.36 4.51
C LYS A 144 14.69 -0.88 3.70
N TYR A 145 14.87 -0.73 2.38
CA TYR A 145 15.16 -1.83 1.45
C TYR A 145 16.64 -1.91 1.04
N LEU A 146 17.51 -1.10 1.64
CA LEU A 146 18.95 -1.26 1.43
C LEU A 146 19.42 -2.54 2.14
N SER A 147 20.14 -3.38 1.41
CA SER A 147 20.86 -4.53 1.98
C SER A 147 21.79 -4.01 3.08
N LYS A 148 21.76 -4.64 4.26
CA LYS A 148 22.75 -4.37 5.32
C LYS A 148 24.12 -4.92 4.93
#